data_AF-A0A3M2RYQ4-F1
#
_entry.id   AF-A0A3M2RYQ4-F1
#
_cell.length_a   1.000
_cell.length_b   1.000
_cell.length_c   1.000
_cell.angle_alpha   90.00
_cell.angle_beta   90.00
_cell.angle_gamma   90.00
#
_symmetry.space_group_name_H-M   'P 1'
#
loop_
_entity.id
_entity.type
_entity.pdbx_description
1 polymer ?
#
loop_
_entity_poly.entity_id
_entity_poly.type
_entity_poly.pdbx_seq_one_letter_code
_entity_poly.pdbx_strand_id
1 'polypeptide(L)'
;MTSSSDPFSIAEDGTIQVAGASGETNVAVWNPSLPTAFDNARDATYFTRLETHHPHQELKAAFDVTPNVDQTFCLSVNNVILVFSLGTPEEHHQQVRKVLAMMRTHSMRADGGGCVFDARTSADAGILLDQVGQNKVFMVINQGPPRR
;
A
#
# COMPACT_ATOMS: atom_id res chain seq x y z
N MET A 1 42.99 -10.47 11.47
CA MET A 1 42.24 -10.92 10.27
C MET A 1 40.77 -10.96 10.67
N THR A 2 40.02 -9.89 10.41
CA THR A 2 38.59 -9.81 10.74
C THR A 2 37.81 -10.51 9.63
N SER A 3 37.25 -11.67 9.96
CA SER A 3 36.33 -12.41 9.08
C SER A 3 35.09 -11.54 8.85
N SER A 4 34.91 -11.10 7.61
CA SER A 4 33.69 -10.46 7.12
C SER A 4 32.55 -11.46 7.26
N SER A 5 31.67 -11.26 8.24
CA SER A 5 30.41 -11.98 8.30
C SER A 5 29.52 -11.40 7.22
N ASP A 6 29.30 -12.13 6.13
CA ASP A 6 28.42 -11.70 5.05
C ASP A 6 27.01 -11.43 5.61
N PRO A 7 26.45 -10.23 5.44
CA PRO A 7 25.17 -9.86 6.05
C PRO A 7 23.96 -10.45 5.33
N PHE A 8 24.17 -11.30 4.31
CA PHE A 8 23.13 -11.86 3.46
C PHE A 8 23.18 -13.39 3.51
N SER A 9 22.04 -14.00 3.81
CA SER A 9 21.82 -15.44 3.78
C SER A 9 20.76 -15.76 2.73
N ILE A 10 20.97 -16.79 1.92
CA ILE A 10 19.98 -17.26 0.95
C ILE A 10 19.37 -18.55 1.53
N ALA A 11 18.08 -18.54 1.82
CA ALA A 11 17.34 -19.70 2.26
C ALA A 11 17.14 -20.70 1.11
N GLU A 12 16.91 -21.98 1.42
CA GLU A 12 16.77 -23.06 0.42
C GLU A 12 15.63 -22.83 -0.59
N ASP A 13 14.65 -21.97 -0.25
CA ASP A 13 13.56 -21.56 -1.13
C ASP A 13 13.91 -20.35 -2.03
N GLY A 14 15.17 -19.88 -1.99
CA GLY A 14 15.65 -18.74 -2.77
C GLY A 14 15.39 -17.37 -2.11
N THR A 15 14.86 -17.35 -0.89
CA THR A 15 14.62 -16.09 -0.15
C THR A 15 15.93 -15.53 0.40
N ILE A 16 16.21 -14.25 0.12
CA ILE A 16 17.38 -13.54 0.66
C ILE A 16 17.01 -12.90 2.01
N GLN A 17 17.66 -13.35 3.08
CA GLN A 17 17.54 -12.81 4.43
C GLN A 17 18.76 -11.94 4.75
N VAL A 18 18.55 -10.69 5.15
CA VAL A 18 19.64 -9.84 5.65
C VAL A 18 19.70 -9.97 7.17
N ALA A 19 20.86 -10.31 7.72
CA ALA A 19 21.06 -10.36 9.17
C ALA A 19 20.83 -8.95 9.76
N GLY A 20 19.71 -8.77 10.46
CA GLY A 20 19.28 -7.49 11.05
C GLY A 20 18.14 -6.78 10.30
N ALA A 21 17.66 -7.29 9.17
CA ALA A 21 16.44 -6.80 8.53
C ALA A 21 15.21 -7.47 9.17
N SER A 22 14.83 -7.01 10.36
CA SER A 22 13.55 -7.35 10.99
C SER A 22 12.44 -6.35 10.64
N GLY A 23 12.54 -5.69 9.49
CA GLY A 23 11.58 -4.68 9.04
C GLY A 23 10.92 -5.14 7.74
N GLU A 24 9.60 -5.06 7.68
CA GLU A 24 8.90 -5.00 6.39
C GLU A 24 9.59 -3.97 5.51
N THR A 25 10.09 -4.38 4.35
CA THR A 25 10.69 -3.45 3.40
C THR A 25 9.65 -2.39 3.08
N ASN A 26 10.02 -1.11 3.10
CA ASN A 26 9.12 -0.01 2.75
C ASN A 26 8.76 0.05 1.25
N VAL A 27 8.99 -1.04 0.52
CA VAL A 27 8.85 -1.17 -0.93
C VAL A 27 8.10 -2.46 -1.23
N ALA A 28 7.06 -2.37 -2.05
CA ALA A 28 6.30 -3.50 -2.56
C ALA A 28 6.13 -3.40 -4.07
N VAL A 29 6.00 -4.54 -4.75
CA VAL A 29 5.62 -4.58 -6.15
C VAL A 29 4.12 -4.80 -6.24
N TRP A 30 3.40 -3.85 -6.81
CA TRP A 30 1.98 -3.96 -7.07
C TRP A 30 1.71 -4.24 -8.54
N ASN A 31 1.27 -5.46 -8.81
CA ASN A 31 0.87 -5.94 -10.12
C ASN A 31 -0.61 -6.31 -10.09
N PRO A 32 -1.51 -5.36 -10.40
CA PRO A 32 -2.93 -5.63 -10.32
C PRO A 32 -3.38 -6.61 -11.40
N SER A 33 -4.24 -7.57 -11.03
CA SER A 33 -4.81 -8.53 -11.99
C SER A 33 -5.72 -7.87 -13.03
N LEU A 34 -6.28 -6.70 -12.70
CA LEU A 34 -7.13 -5.91 -13.59
C LEU A 34 -6.33 -4.77 -14.19
N PRO A 35 -6.16 -4.69 -15.53
CA PRO A 35 -5.44 -3.60 -16.18
C PRO A 35 -6.02 -2.22 -15.86
N THR A 36 -7.33 -2.13 -15.61
CA THR A 36 -8.02 -0.89 -15.23
C THR A 36 -7.58 -0.35 -13.87
N ALA A 37 -7.16 -1.21 -12.94
CA ALA A 37 -6.67 -0.78 -11.64
C ALA A 37 -5.35 0.02 -11.78
N PHE A 38 -4.47 -0.43 -12.66
CA PHE A 38 -3.23 0.29 -12.96
C PHE A 38 -3.53 1.68 -13.53
N ASP A 39 -4.40 1.76 -14.54
CA ASP A 39 -4.78 3.04 -15.16
C ASP A 39 -5.47 3.96 -14.14
N ASN A 40 -6.35 3.41 -13.29
CA ASN A 40 -7.00 4.17 -12.21
C ASN A 40 -6.00 4.75 -11.20
N ALA A 41 -5.00 3.97 -10.79
CA ALA A 41 -3.98 4.44 -9.85
C ALA A 41 -3.06 5.49 -10.48
N ARG A 42 -2.71 5.32 -11.77
CA ARG A 42 -1.89 6.27 -12.53
C ARG A 42 -2.60 7.60 -12.71
N ASP A 43 -3.86 7.55 -13.10
CA ASP A 43 -4.61 8.74 -13.54
C ASP A 43 -5.37 9.41 -12.38
N ALA A 44 -5.41 8.79 -11.19
CA ALA A 44 -6.10 9.29 -10.00
C ALA A 44 -5.72 10.73 -9.60
N THR A 45 -6.72 11.45 -9.09
CA THR A 45 -6.60 12.87 -8.68
C THR A 45 -6.85 13.08 -7.18
N TYR A 46 -7.29 12.03 -6.49
CA TYR A 46 -7.49 11.99 -5.05
C TYR A 46 -6.83 10.75 -4.47
N PHE A 47 -6.08 10.95 -3.39
CA PHE A 47 -5.39 9.91 -2.66
C PHE A 47 -5.66 10.06 -1.16
N THR A 48 -5.96 8.95 -0.51
CA THR A 48 -6.07 8.88 0.95
C THR A 48 -5.19 7.75 1.46
N ARG A 49 -4.27 8.09 2.35
CA ARG A 49 -3.45 7.14 3.12
C ARG A 49 -4.19 6.82 4.40
N LEU A 50 -4.48 5.54 4.61
CA LEU A 50 -4.98 5.01 5.87
C LEU A 50 -3.87 4.17 6.50
N GLU A 51 -3.24 4.72 7.52
CA GLU A 51 -2.29 3.95 8.33
C GLU A 51 -3.05 3.04 9.28
N THR A 52 -2.52 1.86 9.55
CA THR A 52 -3.13 0.86 10.43
C THR A 52 -2.06 0.28 11.35
N HIS A 53 -2.46 -0.42 12.42
CA HIS A 53 -1.54 -1.22 13.25
C HIS A 53 -1.53 -2.70 12.85
N HIS A 54 -2.10 -3.03 11.68
CA HIS A 54 -2.24 -4.41 11.22
C HIS A 54 -1.17 -4.72 10.16
N PRO A 55 -0.56 -5.91 10.19
CA PRO A 55 0.42 -6.32 9.20
C PRO A 55 -0.23 -6.48 7.82
N HIS A 56 0.58 -6.36 6.76
CA HIS A 56 0.10 -6.45 5.38
C HIS A 56 -0.73 -7.71 5.10
N GLN A 57 -0.36 -8.85 5.70
CA GLN A 57 -1.06 -10.12 5.51
C GLN A 57 -2.52 -10.09 6.02
N GLU A 58 -2.76 -9.42 7.15
CA GLU A 58 -4.13 -9.25 7.68
C GLU A 58 -4.95 -8.32 6.78
N LEU A 59 -4.35 -7.23 6.31
CA LEU A 59 -5.00 -6.32 5.37
C LEU A 59 -5.38 -7.04 4.07
N LYS A 60 -4.46 -7.85 3.52
CA LYS A 60 -4.70 -8.65 2.33
C LYS A 60 -5.85 -9.65 2.52
N ALA A 61 -5.83 -10.40 3.62
CA ALA A 61 -6.91 -11.35 3.92
C ALA A 61 -8.27 -10.66 4.00
N ALA A 62 -8.32 -9.45 4.57
CA ALA A 62 -9.55 -8.66 4.66
C ALA A 62 -10.06 -8.16 3.30
N PHE A 63 -9.16 -7.78 2.38
CA PHE A 63 -9.53 -7.44 1.00
C PHE A 63 -10.13 -8.65 0.28
N ASP A 64 -9.48 -9.82 0.37
CA ASP A 64 -9.88 -11.02 -0.37
C ASP A 64 -11.30 -11.51 -0.01
N VAL A 65 -11.74 -11.27 1.23
CA VAL A 65 -13.07 -11.69 1.71
C VAL A 65 -14.14 -10.60 1.62
N THR A 66 -13.80 -9.38 1.19
CA THR A 66 -14.74 -8.25 1.15
C THR A 66 -15.16 -7.93 -0.28
N PRO A 67 -16.38 -8.33 -0.72
CA PRO A 67 -16.79 -8.32 -2.13
C PRO A 67 -17.02 -6.93 -2.76
N ASN A 68 -16.67 -5.83 -2.08
CA ASN A 68 -16.84 -4.46 -2.56
C ASN A 68 -15.60 -3.59 -2.36
N VAL A 69 -14.48 -4.20 -1.97
CA VAL A 69 -13.19 -3.53 -1.81
C VAL A 69 -12.18 -4.30 -2.63
N ASP A 70 -11.76 -3.70 -3.74
CA ASP A 70 -10.89 -4.35 -4.70
C ASP A 70 -9.77 -3.41 -5.16
N GLN A 71 -8.84 -3.99 -5.90
CA GLN A 71 -7.63 -3.31 -6.38
C GLN A 71 -7.89 -2.14 -7.35
N THR A 72 -9.11 -1.93 -7.85
CA THR A 72 -9.42 -0.84 -8.78
C THR A 72 -9.42 0.55 -8.16
N PHE A 73 -9.50 0.64 -6.83
CA PHE A 73 -9.52 1.93 -6.12
C PHE A 73 -8.72 1.92 -4.81
N CYS A 74 -8.09 0.80 -4.44
CA CYS A 74 -7.21 0.76 -3.29
C CYS A 74 -6.12 -0.29 -3.43
N LEU A 75 -5.03 -0.12 -2.70
CA LEU A 75 -3.96 -1.09 -2.55
C LEU A 75 -3.41 -1.04 -1.12
N SER A 76 -2.68 -2.06 -0.71
CA SER A 76 -1.96 -2.05 0.57
C SER A 76 -0.46 -2.25 0.38
N VAL A 77 0.30 -1.58 1.24
CA VAL A 77 1.75 -1.68 1.34
C VAL A 77 2.12 -1.57 2.82
N ASN A 78 2.78 -2.58 3.37
CA ASN A 78 3.03 -2.73 4.81
C ASN A 78 1.71 -2.62 5.60
N ASN A 79 1.70 -1.79 6.64
CA ASN A 79 0.57 -1.47 7.48
C ASN A 79 -0.33 -0.33 6.93
N VAL A 80 -0.17 0.06 5.66
CA VAL A 80 -0.87 1.20 5.05
C VAL A 80 -1.77 0.73 3.92
N ILE A 81 -2.97 1.32 3.86
CA ILE A 81 -3.88 1.23 2.72
C ILE A 81 -3.85 2.57 1.99
N LEU A 82 -3.56 2.55 0.70
CA LEU A 82 -3.72 3.70 -0.18
C LEU A 82 -5.04 3.55 -0.93
N VAL A 83 -5.93 4.53 -0.77
CA VAL A 83 -7.17 4.65 -1.55
C VAL A 83 -6.96 5.72 -2.61
N PHE A 84 -7.37 5.46 -3.84
CA PHE A 84 -7.17 6.37 -4.97
C PHE A 84 -8.41 6.43 -5.86
N SER A 85 -8.68 7.60 -6.43
CA SER A 85 -9.86 7.83 -7.27
C SER A 85 -9.60 8.85 -8.38
N LEU A 86 -10.18 8.61 -9.55
CA LEU A 86 -10.19 9.55 -10.69
C LEU A 86 -11.35 10.57 -10.60
N GLY A 87 -12.41 10.22 -9.87
CA GLY A 87 -13.69 10.93 -9.89
C GLY A 87 -13.75 12.19 -9.03
N THR A 88 -14.94 12.46 -8.53
CA THR A 88 -15.25 13.58 -7.64
C THR A 88 -14.76 13.34 -6.20
N PRO A 89 -14.58 14.39 -5.38
CA PRO A 89 -14.31 14.23 -3.95
C PRO A 89 -15.33 13.34 -3.25
N GLU A 90 -16.61 13.43 -3.62
CA GLU A 90 -17.67 12.63 -3.02
C GLU A 90 -17.52 11.14 -3.32
N GLU A 91 -17.18 10.79 -4.57
CA GLU A 91 -16.87 9.40 -4.95
C GLU A 91 -15.65 8.89 -4.20
N HIS A 92 -14.60 9.71 -4.06
CA HIS A 92 -13.42 9.38 -3.26
C HIS A 92 -13.80 9.12 -1.79
N HIS A 93 -14.58 10.00 -1.18
CA HIS A 93 -15.04 9.82 0.20
C HIS A 93 -15.91 8.57 0.37
N GLN A 94 -16.73 8.22 -0.62
CA GLN A 94 -17.49 6.96 -0.59
C GLN A 94 -16.55 5.74 -0.64
N GLN A 95 -15.52 5.76 -1.47
CA GLN A 95 -14.52 4.69 -1.53
C GLN A 95 -13.73 4.57 -0.21
N VAL A 96 -13.29 5.69 0.36
CA VAL A 96 -12.64 5.72 1.69
C VAL A 96 -13.57 5.15 2.77
N ARG A 97 -14.86 5.51 2.76
CA ARG A 97 -15.85 4.95 3.70
C ARG A 97 -16.03 3.45 3.53
N LYS A 98 -16.01 2.92 2.30
CA LYS A 98 -16.07 1.47 2.05
C LYS A 98 -14.87 0.75 2.69
N VAL A 99 -13.67 1.28 2.50
CA VAL A 99 -12.44 0.72 3.11
C VAL A 99 -12.51 0.79 4.64
N LEU A 100 -12.91 1.93 5.21
CA LEU A 100 -13.06 2.06 6.67
C LEU A 100 -14.15 1.13 7.23
N ALA A 101 -15.25 0.92 6.51
CA ALA A 101 -16.29 -0.02 6.90
C ALA A 101 -15.79 -1.47 6.86
N MET A 102 -15.05 -1.84 5.81
CA MET A 102 -14.36 -3.13 5.73
C MET A 102 -13.45 -3.35 6.94
N MET A 103 -12.59 -2.37 7.25
CA MET A 103 -11.69 -2.46 8.40
C MET A 103 -12.46 -2.72 9.69
N ARG A 104 -13.55 -1.98 9.94
CA ARG A 104 -14.38 -2.18 11.13
C ARG A 104 -15.02 -3.57 11.20
N THR A 105 -15.52 -4.09 10.08
CA THR A 105 -16.11 -5.43 10.00
C THR A 105 -15.10 -6.51 10.41
N HIS A 106 -13.83 -6.30 10.06
CA HIS A 106 -12.72 -7.21 10.38
C HIS A 106 -12.01 -6.86 11.71
N SER A 107 -12.64 -6.06 12.58
CA SER A 107 -12.07 -5.61 13.87
C SER A 107 -10.76 -4.84 13.76
N MET A 108 -10.46 -4.27 12.58
CA MET A 108 -9.30 -3.43 12.32
C MET A 108 -9.63 -1.95 12.47
N ARG A 109 -8.60 -1.14 12.73
CA ARG A 109 -8.73 0.31 12.86
C ARG A 109 -7.59 1.06 12.17
N ALA A 110 -7.94 2.24 11.66
CA ALA A 110 -6.96 3.20 11.15
C ALA A 110 -6.34 3.98 12.31
N ASP A 111 -5.04 4.23 12.23
CA ASP A 111 -4.30 5.12 13.12
C ASP A 111 -4.37 6.56 12.58
N GLY A 112 -5.08 7.42 13.30
CA GLY A 112 -5.26 8.82 12.92
C GLY A 112 -3.96 9.61 12.83
N GLY A 113 -2.90 9.21 13.53
CA GLY A 113 -1.60 9.90 13.50
C GLY A 113 -0.87 9.76 12.16
N GLY A 114 -1.13 8.67 11.44
CA GLY A 114 -0.49 8.33 10.16
C GLY A 114 -1.36 8.54 8.92
N CYS A 115 -2.62 8.93 9.11
CA CYS A 115 -3.56 9.11 8.01
C CYS A 115 -3.37 10.45 7.28
N VAL A 116 -3.52 10.43 5.96
CA VAL A 116 -3.55 11.62 5.11
C VAL A 116 -4.78 11.52 4.23
N PHE A 117 -5.64 12.54 4.25
CA PHE A 117 -6.90 12.55 3.51
C PHE A 117 -6.84 13.54 2.34
N ASP A 118 -7.48 13.18 1.23
CA ASP A 118 -7.72 14.05 0.07
C ASP A 118 -6.45 14.67 -0.53
N ALA A 119 -5.33 13.95 -0.50
CA ALA A 119 -4.09 14.34 -1.16
C ALA A 119 -4.28 14.36 -2.69
N ARG A 120 -3.61 15.31 -3.37
CA ARG A 120 -3.73 15.48 -4.83
C ARG A 120 -2.79 14.60 -5.63
N THR A 121 -1.74 14.10 -4.99
CA THR A 121 -0.80 13.15 -5.57
C THR A 121 -0.57 12.00 -4.58
N SER A 122 -0.15 10.85 -5.08
CA SER A 122 0.23 9.72 -4.24
C SER A 122 1.41 10.08 -3.33
N ALA A 123 2.37 10.86 -3.83
CA ALA A 123 3.51 11.36 -3.07
C ALA A 123 3.08 12.26 -1.89
N ASP A 124 2.08 13.13 -2.09
CA ASP A 124 1.50 13.94 -1.00
C ASP A 124 0.71 13.08 -0.01
N ALA A 125 0.28 11.88 -0.39
CA ALA A 125 -0.23 10.88 0.53
C ALA A 125 0.88 10.06 1.21
N GLY A 126 2.16 10.33 0.93
CA GLY A 126 3.29 9.62 1.51
C GLY A 126 3.60 8.27 0.86
N ILE A 127 3.06 7.99 -0.32
CA ILE A 127 3.28 6.77 -1.08
C ILE A 127 3.75 7.12 -2.49
N LEU A 128 4.97 6.72 -2.84
CA LEU A 128 5.45 6.87 -4.21
C LEU A 128 5.00 5.67 -5.05
N LEU A 129 4.37 5.94 -6.19
CA LEU A 129 4.00 4.96 -7.20
C LEU A 129 4.92 5.15 -8.41
N ASP A 130 5.88 4.25 -8.59
CA ASP A 130 6.85 4.31 -9.70
C ASP A 130 6.59 3.18 -10.70
N GLN A 131 6.39 3.51 -11.97
CA GLN A 131 6.08 2.51 -12.99
C GLN A 131 7.34 1.71 -13.36
N VAL A 132 7.26 0.39 -13.31
CA VAL A 132 8.40 -0.48 -13.63
C VAL A 132 8.46 -0.72 -15.15
N GLY A 133 9.30 0.07 -15.82
CA GLY A 133 9.52 -0.04 -17.27
C GLY A 133 8.26 0.30 -18.07
N GLN A 134 7.94 -0.54 -19.07
CA GLN A 134 6.72 -0.38 -19.89
C GLN A 134 5.56 -1.28 -19.41
N ASN A 135 5.73 -1.96 -18.28
CA ASN A 135 4.71 -2.87 -17.76
C ASN A 135 3.65 -2.10 -16.97
N LYS A 136 2.44 -2.67 -16.86
CA LYS A 136 1.37 -2.18 -15.98
C LYS A 136 1.60 -2.62 -14.52
N VAL A 137 2.79 -2.31 -14.01
CA VAL A 137 3.25 -2.69 -12.67
C VAL A 137 3.83 -1.46 -12.00
N PHE A 138 3.48 -1.26 -10.73
CA PHE A 138 4.08 -0.21 -9.90
C PHE A 138 5.03 -0.81 -8.87
N MET A 139 6.18 -0.18 -8.70
CA MET A 139 6.94 -0.22 -7.46
C MET A 139 6.30 0.80 -6.51
N VAL A 140 5.75 0.31 -5.40
CA VAL A 140 5.05 1.09 -4.38
C VAL A 140 6.00 1.31 -3.22
N ILE A 141 6.37 2.55 -2.93
CA ILE A 141 7.30 2.89 -1.86
C ILE A 141 6.55 3.68 -0.79
N ASN A 142 6.47 3.13 0.42
CA ASN A 142 5.96 3.81 1.59
C ASN A 142 7.03 4.77 2.13
N GLN A 143 6.81 6.08 1.98
CA GLN A 143 7.72 7.13 2.45
C GLN A 143 7.33 7.66 3.84
N GLY A 144 6.21 7.18 4.40
CA GLY A 144 5.60 7.73 5.60
C GLY A 144 4.76 8.99 5.30
N PRO A 145 3.98 9.48 6.28
CA PRO A 145 3.20 10.70 6.09
C PRO A 145 4.13 11.89 5.78
N PRO A 146 3.71 12.85 4.93
CA PRO A 146 4.50 14.02 4.62
C PRO A 146 4.85 14.79 5.90
N ARG A 147 6.11 15.21 6.01
CA ARG A 147 6.52 16.11 7.10
C ARG A 147 5.87 17.47 6.85
N ARG A 148 5.00 17.89 7.78
CA ARG A 148 4.41 19.24 7.81
C ARG A 148 5.42 20.28 8.26
#